data_AF-A0A3P8HGM5-F1
#
_entry.id   AF-A0A3P8HGM5-F1
#
_cell.length_a   1.000
_cell.length_b   1.000
_cell.length_c   1.000
_cell.angle_alpha   90.00
_cell.angle_beta   90.00
_cell.angle_gamma   90.00
#
_symmetry.space_group_name_H-M   'P 1'
#
loop_
_entity.id
_entity.type
_entity.pdbx_description
1 polymer ?
#
loop_
_entity_poly.entity_id
_entity_poly.type
_entity_poly.pdbx_seq_one_letter_code
_entity_poly.pdbx_strand_id
1 'polypeptide(L)'
;MNQYLVTCGKRFGVRLNYWGTGRNRFQIEVPDSYTSRMPSDWRLSSQRKGVKRYRTEETQDWLNQLVAAEERKDIALRGIMRNIFISFSKRTIMLNAPCSMPFLEIEDGLHPCLINTFMGGDLIANSVHLGTGLNVSSASSSHPLTVLVTGPNMGGKSTLMRQTALLVLLAHLDTDYRLRK
;
A
#
# COMPACT_ATOMS: atom_id res chain seq x y z
N MET A 1 23.12 -4.10 0.75
CA MET A 1 23.19 -2.65 1.08
C MET A 1 24.03 -2.36 2.32
N ASN A 2 23.65 -2.78 3.54
CA ASN A 2 24.46 -2.48 4.74
C ASN A 2 25.88 -3.06 4.73
N GLN A 3 26.11 -4.19 4.06
CA GLN A 3 27.45 -4.76 3.88
C GLN A 3 28.41 -3.84 3.10
N TYR A 4 27.92 -3.04 2.15
CA TYR A 4 28.75 -2.13 1.37
C TYR A 4 29.35 -1.02 2.24
N LEU A 5 28.55 -0.39 3.11
CA LEU A 5 29.07 0.57 4.08
C LEU A 5 30.08 -0.05 5.04
N VAL A 6 29.88 -1.30 5.45
CA VAL A 6 30.83 -2.02 6.31
C VAL A 6 32.14 -2.27 5.57
N THR A 7 32.09 -2.68 4.31
CA THR A 7 33.28 -2.91 3.48
C THR A 7 34.04 -1.60 3.22
N CYS A 8 33.35 -0.54 2.81
CA CYS A 8 33.94 0.79 2.64
C CYS A 8 34.49 1.31 3.96
N GLY A 9 33.75 1.17 5.05
CA GLY A 9 34.16 1.64 6.37
C GLY A 9 35.40 0.93 6.89
N LYS A 10 35.53 -0.38 6.66
CA LYS A 10 36.75 -1.15 6.95
C LYS A 10 37.94 -0.68 6.10
N ARG A 11 37.72 -0.41 4.82
CA ARG A 11 38.77 0.05 3.88
C ARG A 11 39.37 1.40 4.29
N PHE A 12 38.54 2.33 4.80
CA PHE A 12 38.96 3.69 5.15
C PHE A 12 39.14 3.93 6.65
N GLY A 13 38.86 2.92 7.48
CA GLY A 13 38.95 3.01 8.94
C GLY A 13 37.94 3.98 9.56
N VAL A 14 36.77 4.15 8.94
CA VAL A 14 35.72 5.09 9.39
C VAL A 14 34.36 4.41 9.38
N ARG A 15 33.52 4.71 10.37
CA ARG A 15 32.13 4.24 10.38
C ARG A 15 31.30 5.14 9.48
N LEU A 16 30.71 4.54 8.43
CA LEU A 16 29.89 5.24 7.45
C LEU A 16 28.40 4.92 7.67
N ASN A 17 27.54 5.88 7.36
CA ASN A 17 26.09 5.74 7.44
C ASN A 17 25.44 6.21 6.13
N TYR A 18 24.28 5.64 5.80
CA TYR A 18 23.44 6.18 4.73
C TYR A 18 22.60 7.35 5.25
N TRP A 19 22.33 8.29 4.35
CA TRP A 19 21.48 9.44 4.60
C TRP A 19 20.53 9.71 3.43
N GLY A 20 19.44 10.38 3.77
CA GLY A 20 18.51 11.03 2.84
C GLY A 20 17.17 10.33 2.69
N THR A 21 16.22 11.07 2.11
CA THR A 21 14.84 10.65 1.87
C THR A 21 14.47 10.87 0.41
N GLY A 22 13.49 10.12 -0.11
CA GLY A 22 13.03 10.23 -1.50
C GLY A 22 14.18 10.07 -2.50
N ARG A 23 14.42 11.09 -3.34
CA ARG A 23 15.50 11.12 -4.35
C ARG A 23 16.90 11.34 -3.78
N ASN A 24 16.99 11.63 -2.48
CA ASN A 24 18.25 11.83 -1.78
C ASN A 24 18.71 10.58 -1.00
N ARG A 25 18.00 9.46 -1.10
CA ARG A 25 18.38 8.19 -0.46
C ARG A 25 19.77 7.71 -0.90
N PHE A 26 20.38 6.91 -0.04
CA PHE A 26 21.67 6.23 -0.24
C PHE A 26 22.87 7.15 -0.43
N GLN A 27 22.80 8.40 0.04
CA GLN A 27 24.00 9.23 0.20
C GLN A 27 24.83 8.70 1.36
N ILE A 28 26.14 8.64 1.20
CA ILE A 28 27.06 8.17 2.25
C ILE A 28 27.54 9.39 3.03
N GLU A 29 27.26 9.43 4.33
CA GLU A 29 27.77 10.46 5.22
C GLU A 29 29.19 10.13 5.68
N VAL A 30 30.11 11.06 5.41
CA VAL A 30 31.52 11.01 5.78
C VAL A 30 31.84 12.21 6.66
N PRO A 31 32.41 12.02 7.87
CA PRO A 31 32.86 13.13 8.69
C PRO A 31 33.98 13.91 8.00
N ASP A 32 33.97 15.23 8.13
CA ASP A 32 34.86 16.11 7.35
C ASP A 32 36.35 15.79 7.57
N SER A 33 36.71 15.32 8.77
CA SER A 33 38.05 14.87 9.16
C SER A 33 38.62 13.72 8.30
N TYR A 34 37.76 12.93 7.66
CA TYR A 34 38.15 11.77 6.85
C TYR A 34 38.04 12.01 5.35
N THR A 35 37.64 13.23 4.94
CA THR A 35 37.38 13.57 3.53
C THR A 35 38.61 13.37 2.64
N SER A 36 39.81 13.68 3.16
CA SER A 36 41.06 13.53 2.41
C SER A 36 41.42 12.09 2.08
N ARG A 37 40.80 11.11 2.77
CA ARG A 37 41.02 9.67 2.55
C ARG A 37 39.98 9.06 1.60
N MET A 38 38.96 9.84 1.22
CA MET A 38 37.92 9.35 0.33
C MET A 38 38.47 9.29 -1.10
N PRO A 39 38.12 8.24 -1.86
CA PRO A 39 38.61 8.09 -3.21
C PRO A 39 37.92 9.08 -4.17
N SER A 40 38.59 9.41 -5.27
CA SER A 40 38.18 10.47 -6.21
C SER A 40 36.99 10.11 -7.09
N ASP A 41 36.64 8.83 -7.16
CA ASP A 41 35.44 8.30 -7.84
C ASP A 41 34.14 8.65 -7.09
N TRP A 42 34.23 9.04 -5.82
CA TRP A 42 33.07 9.44 -5.03
C TRP A 42 32.64 10.87 -5.35
N ARG A 43 31.41 11.01 -5.83
CA ARG A 43 30.83 12.31 -6.19
C ARG A 43 30.20 12.99 -4.99
N LEU A 44 30.65 14.20 -4.67
CA LEU A 44 30.05 15.00 -3.60
C LEU A 44 28.61 15.39 -3.98
N SER A 45 27.65 15.09 -3.09
CA SER A 45 26.23 15.37 -3.27
C SER A 45 25.75 16.55 -2.42
N SER A 46 26.18 16.62 -1.16
CA SER A 46 25.88 17.76 -0.28
C SER A 46 26.92 17.89 0.83
N GLN A 47 26.96 19.05 1.48
CA GLN A 47 27.87 19.30 2.60
C GLN A 47 27.14 20.07 3.71
N ARG A 48 27.42 19.69 4.95
CA ARG A 48 27.07 20.43 6.17
C ARG A 48 28.35 20.60 6.99
N LYS A 49 28.40 21.58 7.89
CA LYS A 49 29.50 21.73 8.85
C LYS A 49 29.74 20.40 9.59
N GLY A 50 30.92 19.82 9.42
CA GLY A 50 31.35 18.56 10.04
C GLY A 50 31.05 17.27 9.25
N VAL A 51 30.22 17.29 8.20
CA VAL A 51 29.86 16.09 7.42
C VAL A 51 29.73 16.43 5.93
N LYS A 52 30.39 15.64 5.08
CA LYS A 52 30.21 15.65 3.63
C LYS A 52 29.48 14.40 3.18
N ARG A 53 28.62 14.54 2.18
CA ARG A 53 27.79 13.46 1.66
C ARG A 53 28.20 13.10 0.26
N TYR A 54 28.42 11.82 0.02
CA TYR A 54 28.93 11.30 -1.24
C TYR A 54 27.97 10.32 -1.88
N ARG A 55 28.11 10.17 -3.20
CA ARG A 55 27.52 9.10 -3.99
C ARG A 55 28.60 8.38 -4.76
N THR A 56 28.48 7.06 -4.76
CA THR A 56 29.24 6.13 -5.58
C THR A 56 28.36 5.64 -6.73
N GLU A 57 28.98 5.08 -7.76
CA GLU A 57 28.27 4.46 -8.88
C GLU A 57 27.26 3.40 -8.38
N GLU A 58 27.69 2.51 -7.47
CA GLU A 58 26.85 1.47 -6.89
C GLU A 58 25.64 2.04 -6.11
N THR A 59 25.85 3.08 -5.30
CA THR A 59 24.73 3.74 -4.59
C THR A 59 23.78 4.48 -5.52
N GLN A 60 24.28 4.99 -6.64
CA GLN A 60 23.48 5.65 -7.65
C GLN A 60 22.63 4.63 -8.41
N ASP A 61 23.19 3.47 -8.74
CA ASP A 61 22.45 2.37 -9.38
C ASP A 61 21.35 1.83 -8.49
N TRP A 62 21.60 1.65 -7.19
CA TRP A 62 20.54 1.27 -6.26
C TRP A 62 19.43 2.30 -6.16
N LEU A 63 19.77 3.60 -6.17
CA LEU A 63 18.77 4.65 -6.20
C LEU A 63 17.93 4.58 -7.49
N ASN A 64 18.57 4.39 -8.64
CA ASN A 64 17.90 4.27 -9.94
C ASN A 64 16.97 3.05 -9.97
N GLN A 65 17.44 1.90 -9.50
CA GLN A 65 16.64 0.67 -9.41
C GLN A 65 15.45 0.85 -8.46
N LEU A 66 15.66 1.49 -7.30
CA LEU A 66 14.59 1.76 -6.34
C LEU A 66 13.53 2.69 -6.94
N VAL A 67 13.94 3.80 -7.55
CA VAL A 67 13.02 4.75 -8.19
C VAL A 67 12.23 4.07 -9.31
N ALA A 68 12.88 3.27 -10.15
CA ALA A 68 12.20 2.52 -11.21
C ALA A 68 11.22 1.47 -10.66
N ALA A 69 11.53 0.85 -9.51
CA ALA A 69 10.60 -0.06 -8.84
C ALA A 69 9.41 0.69 -8.22
N GLU A 70 9.64 1.83 -7.57
CA GLU A 70 8.59 2.69 -7.02
C GLU A 70 7.66 3.22 -8.12
N GLU A 71 8.21 3.65 -9.25
CA GLU A 71 7.43 4.11 -10.40
C GLU A 71 6.58 3.00 -11.01
N ARG A 72 7.14 1.80 -11.19
CA ARG A 72 6.37 0.62 -11.63
C ARG A 72 5.21 0.31 -10.69
N LYS A 73 5.45 0.38 -9.37
CA LYS A 73 4.41 0.20 -8.35
C LYS A 73 3.33 1.28 -8.49
N ASP A 74 3.69 2.54 -8.66
CA ASP A 74 2.75 3.65 -8.77
C ASP A 74 1.94 3.61 -10.07
N ILE A 75 2.52 3.14 -11.17
CA ILE A 75 1.80 2.88 -12.43
C ILE A 75 0.77 1.76 -12.23
N ALA A 76 1.15 0.65 -11.61
CA ALA A 76 0.24 -0.46 -11.33
C ALA A 76 -0.92 -0.02 -10.42
N LEU A 77 -0.62 0.72 -9.35
CA LEU A 77 -1.65 1.23 -8.43
C LEU A 77 -2.62 2.19 -9.11
N ARG A 78 -2.12 3.11 -9.95
CA ARG A 78 -2.99 4.00 -10.74
C ARG A 78 -3.86 3.23 -11.73
N GLY A 79 -3.32 2.19 -12.36
CA GLY A 79 -4.08 1.31 -13.26
C GLY A 79 -5.23 0.60 -12.53
N ILE A 80 -4.95 0.03 -11.36
CA ILE A 80 -5.96 -0.58 -10.48
C ILE A 80 -7.02 0.45 -10.10
N MET A 81 -6.60 1.62 -9.61
CA MET A 81 -7.52 2.68 -9.17
C MET A 81 -8.43 3.16 -10.32
N ARG A 82 -7.87 3.34 -11.51
CA ARG A 82 -8.63 3.69 -12.73
C ARG A 82 -9.67 2.62 -13.07
N ASN A 83 -9.30 1.34 -12.99
CA ASN A 83 -10.23 0.24 -13.27
C ASN A 83 -11.37 0.20 -12.24
N ILE A 84 -11.09 0.42 -10.94
CA ILE A 84 -12.13 0.55 -9.91
C ILE A 84 -13.12 1.64 -10.28
N PHE A 85 -12.62 2.84 -10.62
CA PHE A 85 -13.50 3.96 -10.97
C PHE A 85 -14.33 3.68 -12.22
N ILE A 86 -13.76 3.02 -13.24
CA ILE A 86 -14.50 2.63 -14.44
C ILE A 86 -15.59 1.61 -14.08
N SER A 87 -15.28 0.58 -13.30
CA SER A 87 -16.25 -0.43 -12.87
C SER A 87 -17.39 0.19 -12.06
N PHE A 88 -17.07 1.12 -11.15
CA PHE A 88 -18.07 1.89 -10.41
C PHE A 88 -18.95 2.72 -11.35
N SER A 89 -18.35 3.53 -12.23
CA SER A 89 -19.08 4.42 -13.15
C SER A 89 -19.99 3.66 -14.12
N LYS A 90 -19.52 2.54 -14.69
CA LYS A 90 -20.35 1.69 -15.56
C LYS A 90 -21.59 1.16 -14.83
N ARG A 91 -21.43 0.75 -13.57
CA ARG A 91 -22.53 0.24 -12.75
C ARG A 91 -23.46 1.36 -12.25
N THR A 92 -22.93 2.57 -12.01
CA THR A 92 -23.74 3.76 -11.73
C THR A 92 -24.68 4.11 -12.90
N ILE A 93 -24.22 3.97 -14.14
CA ILE A 93 -25.08 4.19 -15.31
C ILE A 93 -26.16 3.09 -15.40
N MET A 94 -25.84 1.86 -14.99
CA MET A 94 -26.79 0.74 -14.95
C MET A 94 -27.83 0.87 -13.81
N LEU A 95 -27.52 1.57 -12.72
CA LEU A 95 -28.48 1.91 -11.65
C LEU A 95 -29.59 2.88 -12.09
N ASN A 96 -29.44 3.54 -13.25
CA ASN A 96 -30.52 4.33 -13.87
C ASN A 96 -31.46 3.49 -14.75
N ALA A 97 -31.18 2.19 -14.94
CA ALA A 97 -32.15 1.25 -15.50
C ALA A 97 -33.03 0.71 -14.36
N PRO A 98 -34.36 0.57 -14.53
CA PRO A 98 -35.30 0.22 -13.47
C PRO A 98 -35.26 -1.26 -13.04
N CYS A 99 -34.08 -1.87 -12.91
CA CYS A 99 -33.94 -3.30 -12.66
C CYS A 99 -32.91 -3.60 -11.56
N SER A 100 -33.40 -4.16 -10.45
CA SER A 100 -32.72 -4.58 -9.20
C SER A 100 -32.49 -3.50 -8.13
N MET A 101 -33.00 -3.76 -6.92
CA MET A 101 -32.70 -2.97 -5.73
C MET A 101 -31.23 -3.18 -5.31
N PRO A 102 -30.54 -2.16 -4.80
CA PRO A 102 -29.15 -2.29 -4.38
C PRO A 102 -29.04 -3.21 -3.16
N PHE A 103 -28.00 -4.07 -3.14
CA PHE A 103 -27.71 -4.96 -2.01
C PHE A 103 -26.19 -5.13 -1.81
N LEU A 104 -25.81 -5.55 -0.61
CA LEU A 104 -24.47 -5.97 -0.23
C LEU A 104 -24.58 -7.20 0.67
N GLU A 105 -23.89 -8.27 0.30
CA GLU A 105 -23.85 -9.51 1.06
C GLU A 105 -22.40 -9.97 1.17
N ILE A 106 -21.91 -10.06 2.41
CA ILE A 106 -20.58 -10.54 2.77
C ILE A 106 -20.79 -11.60 3.83
N GLU A 107 -20.36 -12.83 3.56
CA GLU A 107 -20.36 -13.91 4.54
C GLU A 107 -18.94 -14.21 4.99
N ASP A 108 -18.76 -14.39 6.30
CA ASP A 108 -17.47 -14.73 6.93
C ASP A 108 -16.29 -13.88 6.42
N GLY A 109 -16.52 -12.58 6.26
CA GLY A 109 -15.52 -11.66 5.75
C GLY A 109 -14.36 -11.49 6.72
N LEU A 110 -13.14 -11.47 6.19
CA LEU A 110 -11.91 -11.16 6.93
C LEU A 110 -11.28 -9.87 6.40
N HIS A 111 -10.68 -9.08 7.29
CA HIS A 111 -9.99 -7.86 6.90
C HIS A 111 -8.69 -8.20 6.13
N PRO A 112 -8.58 -7.91 4.82
CA PRO A 112 -7.50 -8.45 3.97
C PRO A 112 -6.08 -8.14 4.47
N CYS A 113 -5.87 -6.95 5.04
CA CYS A 113 -4.55 -6.54 5.55
C CYS A 113 -4.21 -7.09 6.95
N LEU A 114 -5.18 -7.62 7.70
CA LEU A 114 -4.93 -8.13 9.04
C LEU A 114 -4.54 -9.61 9.05
N ILE A 115 -4.89 -10.34 7.98
CA ILE A 115 -4.61 -11.78 7.80
C ILE A 115 -3.12 -12.10 8.00
N ASN A 116 -2.22 -11.25 7.50
CA ASN A 116 -0.77 -11.48 7.59
C ASN A 116 -0.08 -10.72 8.74
N THR A 117 -0.80 -9.85 9.46
CA THR A 117 -0.21 -8.97 10.47
C THR A 117 -0.26 -9.59 11.86
N PHE A 118 -1.28 -10.42 12.14
CA PHE A 118 -1.45 -11.09 13.42
C PHE A 118 -0.86 -12.52 13.40
N MET A 119 0.45 -12.64 13.64
CA MET A 119 1.10 -13.95 13.85
C MET A 119 0.83 -14.49 15.27
N GLY A 120 -0.43 -14.67 15.67
CA GLY A 120 -0.75 -15.27 16.96
C GLY A 120 -2.09 -14.93 17.62
N GLY A 121 -3.05 -14.34 16.90
CA GLY A 121 -4.41 -14.15 17.40
C GLY A 121 -5.45 -14.57 16.36
N ASP A 122 -6.45 -15.32 16.78
CA ASP A 122 -7.53 -15.77 15.91
C ASP A 122 -8.34 -14.56 15.42
N LEU A 123 -8.25 -14.28 14.12
CA LEU A 123 -9.09 -13.28 13.49
C LEU A 123 -10.53 -13.80 13.41
N ILE A 124 -11.46 -13.01 13.94
CA ILE A 124 -12.88 -13.34 13.89
C ILE A 124 -13.47 -12.81 12.58
N ALA A 125 -14.05 -13.73 11.80
CA ALA A 125 -14.78 -13.40 10.59
C ALA A 125 -16.07 -12.63 10.90
N ASN A 126 -16.46 -11.69 10.02
CA ASN A 126 -17.68 -10.89 10.19
C ASN A 126 -18.50 -10.89 8.90
N SER A 127 -19.78 -11.20 9.03
CA SER A 127 -20.76 -11.07 7.96
C SER A 127 -21.43 -9.69 7.95
N VAL A 128 -21.80 -9.21 6.76
CA VAL A 128 -22.47 -7.91 6.55
C VAL A 128 -23.52 -8.05 5.44
N HIS A 129 -24.77 -7.70 5.78
CA HIS A 129 -25.93 -7.77 4.88
C HIS A 129 -26.64 -6.43 4.83
N LEU A 130 -26.81 -5.86 3.65
CA LEU A 130 -27.57 -4.62 3.39
C LEU A 130 -28.46 -4.78 2.15
N GLY A 131 -29.67 -4.24 2.21
CA GLY A 131 -30.60 -4.24 1.08
C GLY A 131 -31.27 -5.58 0.77
N THR A 132 -31.94 -5.65 -0.39
CA THR A 132 -32.70 -6.83 -0.83
C THR A 132 -31.95 -7.55 -1.94
N GLY A 133 -31.55 -8.80 -1.72
CA GLY A 133 -30.86 -9.61 -2.73
C GLY A 133 -31.70 -9.85 -4.00
N LEU A 134 -31.02 -10.21 -5.09
CA LEU A 134 -31.61 -10.44 -6.43
C LEU A 134 -32.72 -11.51 -6.50
N ASN A 135 -32.84 -12.38 -5.49
CA ASN A 135 -33.70 -13.58 -5.51
C ASN A 135 -34.87 -13.54 -4.52
N VAL A 136 -35.32 -12.36 -4.09
CA VAL A 136 -36.38 -12.25 -3.08
C VAL A 136 -37.67 -11.72 -3.69
N SER A 137 -38.60 -12.63 -4.00
CA SER A 137 -39.95 -12.34 -4.51
C SER A 137 -40.96 -12.02 -3.39
N SER A 138 -40.52 -11.86 -2.14
CA SER A 138 -41.39 -11.64 -0.99
C SER A 138 -40.84 -10.53 -0.12
N ALA A 139 -41.65 -9.50 0.12
CA ALA A 139 -41.30 -8.28 0.87
C ALA A 139 -40.87 -8.49 2.34
N SER A 140 -40.69 -9.73 2.79
CA SER A 140 -40.43 -10.13 4.18
C SER A 140 -38.96 -10.43 4.52
N SER A 141 -38.04 -10.49 3.55
CA SER A 141 -36.62 -10.77 3.80
C SER A 141 -35.67 -9.72 3.19
N SER A 142 -36.01 -8.44 3.35
CA SER A 142 -35.18 -7.31 2.94
C SER A 142 -34.33 -6.82 4.11
N HIS A 143 -33.01 -6.76 3.95
CA HIS A 143 -32.15 -6.10 4.93
C HIS A 143 -32.23 -4.58 4.76
N PRO A 144 -32.07 -3.79 5.83
CA PRO A 144 -32.04 -2.34 5.71
C PRO A 144 -30.85 -1.88 4.86
N LEU A 145 -31.02 -0.80 4.10
CA LEU A 145 -29.92 -0.16 3.35
C LEU A 145 -28.94 0.61 4.25
N THR A 146 -29.37 0.91 5.49
CA THR A 146 -28.59 1.67 6.47
C THR A 146 -28.51 0.89 7.78
N VAL A 147 -27.30 0.66 8.28
CA VAL A 147 -27.04 -0.02 9.56
C VAL A 147 -26.29 0.93 10.49
N LEU A 148 -26.81 1.10 11.71
CA LEU A 148 -26.16 1.86 12.76
C LEU A 148 -25.25 0.94 13.59
N VAL A 149 -23.95 1.17 13.53
CA VAL A 149 -22.96 0.35 14.25
C VAL A 149 -22.54 1.07 15.54
N THR A 150 -22.85 0.47 16.70
CA THR A 150 -22.51 0.99 18.04
C THR A 150 -21.60 0.04 18.81
N GLY A 151 -21.04 0.48 19.94
CA GLY A 151 -20.18 -0.34 20.81
C GLY A 151 -18.96 0.40 21.37
N PRO A 152 -18.18 -0.21 22.29
CA PRO A 152 -17.07 0.43 23.01
C PRO A 152 -15.92 0.84 22.08
N ASN A 153 -15.15 1.85 22.48
CA ASN A 153 -13.90 2.21 21.78
C ASN A 153 -12.97 0.98 21.80
N MET A 154 -12.36 0.66 20.64
CA MET A 154 -11.60 -0.58 20.36
C MET A 154 -12.40 -1.87 20.09
N GLY A 155 -13.75 -1.85 20.15
CA GLY A 155 -14.59 -3.02 19.81
C GLY A 155 -14.68 -3.39 18.32
N GLY A 156 -13.65 -3.13 17.52
CA GLY A 156 -13.59 -3.57 16.12
C GLY A 156 -14.49 -2.82 15.12
N LYS A 157 -15.35 -1.88 15.54
CA LYS A 157 -16.28 -1.14 14.64
C LYS A 157 -15.60 -0.49 13.42
N SER A 158 -14.46 0.19 13.63
CA SER A 158 -13.70 0.79 12.53
C SER A 158 -13.03 -0.27 11.64
N THR A 159 -12.69 -1.43 12.21
CA THR A 159 -12.17 -2.57 11.46
C THR A 159 -13.25 -3.17 10.57
N LEU A 160 -14.47 -3.36 11.10
CA LEU A 160 -15.63 -3.83 10.33
C LEU A 160 -15.91 -2.91 9.14
N MET A 161 -16.04 -1.60 9.37
CA MET A 161 -16.30 -0.63 8.28
C MET A 161 -15.21 -0.63 7.21
N ARG A 162 -13.93 -0.68 7.61
CA ARG A 162 -12.80 -0.74 6.67
C ARG A 162 -12.76 -2.07 5.92
N GLN A 163 -13.00 -3.19 6.60
CA GLN A 163 -13.10 -4.50 5.99
C GLN A 163 -14.18 -4.53 4.91
N THR A 164 -15.39 -4.09 5.23
CA THR A 164 -16.51 -4.04 4.28
C THR A 164 -16.15 -3.24 3.03
N ALA A 165 -15.58 -2.04 3.21
CA ALA A 165 -15.15 -1.21 2.09
C ALA A 165 -14.08 -1.89 1.22
N LEU A 166 -13.08 -2.51 1.85
CA LEU A 166 -12.00 -3.21 1.13
C LEU A 166 -12.52 -4.44 0.37
N LEU A 167 -13.39 -5.23 0.97
CA LEU A 167 -13.98 -6.41 0.33
C LEU A 167 -14.85 -6.02 -0.87
N VAL A 168 -15.64 -4.94 -0.76
CA VAL A 168 -16.39 -4.38 -1.89
C VAL A 168 -15.44 -3.97 -3.03
N LEU A 169 -14.34 -3.28 -2.72
CA LEU A 169 -13.35 -2.89 -3.72
C LEU A 169 -12.70 -4.10 -4.40
N LEU A 170 -12.31 -5.12 -3.62
CA LEU A 170 -11.72 -6.35 -4.14
C LEU A 170 -12.68 -7.12 -5.03
N ALA A 171 -13.95 -7.25 -4.62
CA ALA A 171 -14.98 -7.91 -5.42
C ALA A 171 -15.13 -7.24 -6.80
N HIS A 172 -15.16 -5.90 -6.84
CA HIS A 172 -15.28 -5.14 -8.09
C HIS A 172 -14.01 -5.20 -8.97
N LEU A 173 -12.83 -5.39 -8.37
CA LEU A 173 -11.58 -5.61 -9.11
C LEU A 173 -11.52 -7.00 -9.75
N ASP A 174 -11.92 -8.04 -9.01
CA ASP A 174 -11.81 -9.42 -9.46
C ASP A 174 -12.79 -9.76 -10.60
N THR A 175 -13.97 -9.12 -10.60
CA THR A 175 -14.95 -9.31 -11.68
C THR A 175 -14.44 -8.80 -13.03
N ASP A 176 -13.61 -7.73 -13.04
CA ASP A 176 -13.02 -7.18 -14.28
C ASP A 176 -11.87 -8.05 -14.82
N TYR A 177 -11.21 -8.86 -13.97
CA TYR A 177 -10.17 -9.81 -14.41
C TYR A 177 -10.77 -11.05 -15.08
N ARG A 178 -11.90 -11.56 -14.56
CA ARG A 178 -12.61 -12.71 -15.13
C ARG A 178 -13.22 -12.45 -16.52
N LEU A 179 -13.57 -11.20 -16.84
CA LEU A 179 -14.17 -10.81 -18.12
C LEU A 179 -13.16 -10.62 -19.27
N ARG A 180 -11.85 -10.76 -19.00
CA ARG A 180 -10.77 -10.59 -20.00
C ARG A 180 -10.09 -11.89 -20.44
N LYS A 181 -10.66 -13.05 -20.10
CA LYS A 181 -10.32 -14.36 -20.69
C LYS A 181 -11.45 -14.79 -21.60
#